data_AF-A0A7V1AMW2-F1
#
_entry.id   AF-A0A7V1AMW2-F1
#
_cell.length_a   1.000
_cell.length_b   1.000
_cell.length_c   1.000
_cell.angle_alpha   90.00
_cell.angle_beta   90.00
_cell.angle_gamma   90.00
#
_symmetry.space_group_name_H-M   'P 1'
#
loop_
_entity.id
_entity.type
_entity.pdbx_description
1 polymer ?
#
loop_
_entity_poly.entity_id
_entity_poly.type
_entity_poly.pdbx_seq_one_letter_code
_entity_poly.pdbx_strand_id
1 'polypeptide(L)'
;MIPDKLLSKMIKNDQTVFRYCDDDGNIINEFPTNPNGSMYNLAAVCNSTGNVMAMMPHPERTENGDVIFSSMKDYIEHGCQKTSHTLSFDRPHYEIKEFQPGGDSIEWIIDMIITDNEAATVHNALIHLGFHVEISRQTHWDIGVSGNKNDILKKIDTSGELYNSNKEFISKITEKENTASFLVRQKEDMISRAKLESLTERFEIVGISELKRGVIWNVTVKRGNFETVLKDILDTHILFNPLSHECYRIN
;
A
#
# COMPACT_ATOMS: atom_id res chain seq x y z
N MET A 1 2.72 -10.05 2.25
CA MET A 1 3.22 -11.44 2.18
C MET A 1 4.29 -11.58 1.11
N ILE A 2 5.35 -12.33 1.39
CA ILE A 2 6.42 -12.64 0.42
C ILE A 2 6.03 -13.92 -0.32
N PRO A 3 6.08 -14.01 -1.66
CA PRO A 3 5.83 -15.26 -2.38
C PRO A 3 6.81 -16.37 -1.96
N ASP A 4 6.33 -17.59 -1.76
CA ASP A 4 7.13 -18.72 -1.23
C ASP A 4 8.40 -19.00 -2.04
N LYS A 5 8.31 -18.92 -3.38
CA LYS A 5 9.46 -19.07 -4.28
C LYS A 5 10.52 -18.00 -4.05
N LEU A 6 10.10 -16.76 -3.79
CA LEU A 6 10.99 -15.65 -3.50
C LEU A 6 11.64 -15.81 -2.13
N LEU A 7 10.84 -16.14 -1.10
CA LEU A 7 11.34 -16.38 0.25
C LEU A 7 12.39 -17.51 0.28
N SER A 8 12.10 -18.64 -0.39
CA SER A 8 13.04 -19.77 -0.48
C SER A 8 14.37 -19.36 -1.12
N LYS A 9 14.32 -18.50 -2.14
CA LYS A 9 15.50 -17.98 -2.81
C LYS A 9 16.28 -17.00 -1.94
N MET A 10 15.59 -16.13 -1.19
CA MET A 10 16.22 -15.22 -0.23
C MET A 10 16.95 -16.00 0.88
N ILE A 11 16.33 -17.06 1.42
CA ILE A 11 16.96 -17.93 2.43
C ILE A 11 18.22 -18.58 1.86
N LYS A 12 18.13 -19.16 0.65
CA LYS A 12 19.29 -19.80 -0.01
C LYS A 12 20.45 -18.82 -0.31
N ASN A 13 20.13 -17.54 -0.46
CA ASN A 13 21.11 -16.48 -0.76
C ASN A 13 21.60 -15.76 0.52
N ASP A 14 21.26 -16.24 1.72
CA ASP A 14 21.59 -15.58 2.99
C ASP A 14 21.08 -14.13 3.10
N GLN A 15 19.96 -13.83 2.43
CA GLN A 15 19.35 -12.49 2.40
C GLN A 15 18.33 -12.26 3.52
N THR A 16 18.15 -13.25 4.40
CA THR A 16 17.28 -13.19 5.59
C THR A 16 18.14 -12.97 6.84
N VAL A 17 18.65 -11.74 7.00
CA VAL A 17 19.76 -11.41 7.91
C VAL A 17 19.41 -11.63 9.39
N PHE A 18 18.27 -11.13 9.84
CA PHE A 18 17.83 -11.29 11.22
C PHE A 18 16.41 -11.84 11.29
N ARG A 19 16.18 -12.63 12.34
CA ARG A 19 14.86 -13.18 12.68
C ARG A 19 14.56 -12.92 14.15
N TYR A 20 13.30 -12.65 14.45
CA TYR A 20 12.82 -12.60 15.83
C TYR A 20 12.80 -14.00 16.44
N CYS A 21 13.33 -14.12 17.65
CA CYS A 21 13.39 -15.33 18.47
C CYS A 21 13.17 -14.98 19.95
N ASP A 22 12.86 -15.99 20.77
CA ASP A 22 12.86 -15.83 22.23
C ASP A 22 14.29 -15.79 22.79
N ASP A 23 14.41 -15.67 24.12
CA ASP A 23 15.69 -15.57 24.81
C ASP A 23 16.57 -16.83 24.64
N ASP A 24 15.97 -17.98 24.35
CA ASP A 24 16.65 -19.25 24.09
C ASP A 24 17.00 -19.43 22.58
N GLY A 25 16.63 -18.47 21.72
CA GLY A 25 16.85 -18.50 20.28
C GLY A 25 15.81 -19.30 19.50
N ASN A 26 14.72 -19.74 20.13
CA ASN A 26 13.63 -20.44 19.46
C ASN A 26 12.79 -19.46 18.61
N ILE A 27 12.45 -19.89 17.41
CA ILE A 27 11.57 -19.13 16.51
C ILE A 27 10.12 -19.41 16.90
N ILE A 28 9.52 -18.45 17.59
CA ILE A 28 8.09 -18.46 17.92
C ILE A 28 7.38 -17.43 17.05
N ASN A 29 6.46 -17.87 16.19
CA ASN A 29 5.74 -17.00 15.24
C ASN A 29 4.47 -16.41 15.87
N GLU A 30 4.59 -15.88 17.08
CA GLU A 30 3.48 -15.29 17.84
C GLU A 30 3.96 -14.07 18.61
N PHE A 31 3.02 -13.19 18.96
CA PHE A 31 3.29 -12.08 19.87
C PHE A 31 3.54 -12.61 21.30
N PRO A 32 4.53 -12.10 22.06
CA PRO A 32 5.35 -10.92 21.77
C PRO A 32 6.62 -11.19 20.96
N THR A 33 7.02 -12.46 20.77
CA THR A 33 8.29 -12.82 20.12
C THR A 33 8.39 -12.29 18.70
N ASN A 34 7.37 -12.51 17.86
CA ASN A 34 7.22 -11.86 16.56
C ASN A 34 6.25 -10.68 16.71
N PRO A 35 6.74 -9.45 16.97
CA PRO A 35 5.89 -8.34 17.41
C PRO A 35 4.95 -7.81 16.33
N ASN A 36 5.23 -8.11 15.07
CA ASN A 36 4.51 -7.58 13.92
C ASN A 36 4.00 -8.67 12.96
N GLY A 37 4.10 -9.95 13.34
CA GLY A 37 3.66 -11.08 12.52
C GLY A 37 4.43 -11.22 11.21
N SER A 38 5.67 -10.73 11.12
CA SER A 38 6.47 -10.81 9.91
C SER A 38 6.65 -12.27 9.48
N MET A 39 6.40 -12.55 8.20
CA MET A 39 6.61 -13.86 7.60
C MET A 39 8.04 -14.36 7.87
N TYR A 40 8.18 -15.65 8.23
CA TYR A 40 9.46 -16.27 8.58
C TYR A 40 10.16 -15.61 9.79
N ASN A 41 9.43 -14.85 10.62
CA ASN A 41 9.95 -14.01 11.71
C ASN A 41 11.00 -13.00 11.24
N LEU A 42 10.98 -12.58 9.98
CA LEU A 42 12.01 -11.68 9.44
C LEU A 42 12.03 -10.33 10.16
N ALA A 43 13.20 -9.95 10.67
CA ALA A 43 13.47 -8.66 11.28
C ALA A 43 14.35 -7.77 10.39
N ALA A 44 15.20 -8.38 9.54
CA ALA A 44 16.03 -7.68 8.58
C ALA A 44 16.28 -8.51 7.31
N VAL A 45 16.46 -7.82 6.18
CA VAL A 45 16.80 -8.40 4.87
C VAL A 45 17.90 -7.58 4.20
N CYS A 46 18.65 -8.18 3.28
CA CYS A 46 19.63 -7.46 2.47
C CYS A 46 19.44 -7.66 0.96
N ASN A 47 19.99 -6.73 0.17
CA ASN A 47 20.04 -6.87 -1.28
C ASN A 47 20.94 -8.04 -1.69
N SER A 48 20.91 -8.42 -2.97
CA SER A 48 21.61 -9.62 -3.44
C SER A 48 23.13 -9.49 -3.45
N THR A 49 23.65 -8.27 -3.31
CA THR A 49 25.09 -7.97 -3.16
C THR A 49 25.52 -7.94 -1.69
N GLY A 50 24.57 -7.99 -0.74
CA GLY A 50 24.81 -7.92 0.70
C GLY A 50 25.25 -6.55 1.23
N ASN A 51 25.29 -5.50 0.40
CA ASN A 51 25.81 -4.18 0.79
C ASN A 51 24.71 -3.16 1.15
N VAL A 52 23.44 -3.53 1.05
CA VAL A 52 22.30 -2.73 1.51
C VAL A 52 21.43 -3.61 2.38
N MET A 53 21.20 -3.20 3.61
CA MET A 53 20.33 -3.89 4.58
C MET A 53 19.17 -2.98 4.96
N ALA A 54 17.97 -3.56 5.04
CA ALA A 54 16.79 -2.93 5.59
C ALA A 54 16.33 -3.73 6.81
N MET A 55 15.98 -3.05 7.90
CA MET A 55 15.58 -3.68 9.16
C MET A 55 14.49 -2.90 9.86
N MET A 56 13.64 -3.63 10.60
CA MET A 56 12.58 -3.05 11.45
C MET A 56 13.04 -2.70 12.87
N PRO A 57 13.92 -3.48 13.54
CA PRO A 57 14.48 -3.07 14.82
C PRO A 57 15.29 -1.78 14.67
N HIS A 58 15.39 -1.03 15.75
CA HIS A 58 16.10 0.24 15.83
C HIS A 58 17.44 0.07 16.57
N PRO A 59 18.50 -0.47 15.91
CA PRO A 59 19.78 -0.71 16.57
C PRO A 59 20.43 0.59 17.06
N GLU A 60 20.11 1.73 16.46
CA GLU A 60 20.62 3.04 16.86
C GLU A 60 20.13 3.50 18.24
N ARG A 61 19.15 2.81 18.83
CA ARG A 61 18.54 3.17 20.12
C ARG A 61 19.11 2.39 21.31
N THR A 62 20.11 1.54 21.10
CA THR A 62 20.67 0.69 22.15
C THR A 62 22.14 0.36 21.88
N GLU A 63 22.95 0.27 22.93
CA GLU A 63 24.36 -0.16 22.84
C GLU A 63 24.51 -1.57 22.24
N ASN A 64 23.51 -2.44 22.40
CA ASN A 64 23.51 -3.76 21.76
C ASN A 64 23.49 -3.70 20.23
N GLY A 65 23.10 -2.56 19.64
CA GLY A 65 23.14 -2.34 18.19
C GLY A 65 24.53 -1.99 17.66
N ASP A 66 25.49 -1.64 18.52
CA ASP A 66 26.83 -1.17 18.12
C ASP A 66 27.61 -2.22 17.32
N VAL A 67 27.32 -3.51 17.55
CA VAL A 67 27.91 -4.62 16.78
C VAL A 67 27.55 -4.55 15.30
N ILE A 68 26.35 -4.07 14.96
CA ILE A 68 25.92 -3.91 13.55
C ILE A 68 26.72 -2.78 12.91
N PHE A 69 26.82 -1.63 13.58
CA PHE A 69 27.56 -0.48 13.04
C PHE A 69 29.07 -0.75 12.96
N SER A 70 29.63 -1.47 13.93
CA SER A 70 31.03 -1.92 13.90
C SER A 70 31.27 -2.85 12.72
N SER A 71 30.37 -3.82 12.48
CA SER A 71 30.43 -4.68 11.31
C SER A 71 30.35 -3.90 9.99
N MET A 72 29.50 -2.88 9.90
CA MET A 72 29.43 -2.00 8.73
C MET A 72 30.73 -1.22 8.50
N LYS A 73 31.31 -0.69 9.58
CA LYS A 73 32.60 0.01 9.53
C LYS A 73 33.70 -0.93 9.03
N ASP A 74 33.81 -2.12 9.63
CA ASP A 74 34.81 -3.11 9.25
C ASP A 74 34.64 -3.51 7.77
N TYR A 75 33.40 -3.70 7.31
CA TYR A 75 33.12 -4.00 5.90
C TYR A 75 33.62 -2.93 4.93
N ILE A 76 33.49 -1.65 5.29
CA ILE A 76 33.98 -0.51 4.52
C ILE A 76 35.51 -0.47 4.52
N GLU A 77 36.15 -0.64 5.69
CA GLU A 77 37.61 -0.58 5.85
C GLU A 77 38.32 -1.72 5.09
N HIS A 78 37.71 -2.90 5.01
CA HIS A 78 38.27 -4.07 4.33
C HIS A 78 37.92 -4.16 2.82
N GLY A 79 37.34 -3.11 2.24
CA GLY A 79 37.18 -2.98 0.79
C GLY A 79 35.94 -3.64 0.19
N CYS A 80 34.86 -3.83 0.98
CA CYS A 80 33.54 -4.27 0.53
C CYS A 80 33.55 -5.50 -0.40
N GLN A 81 33.74 -6.70 0.15
CA GLN A 81 33.63 -7.93 -0.64
C GLN A 81 32.21 -8.12 -1.15
N LYS A 82 31.99 -7.89 -2.45
CA LYS A 82 30.70 -8.12 -3.10
C LYS A 82 30.50 -9.61 -3.29
N THR A 83 29.47 -10.17 -2.65
CA THR A 83 28.92 -11.46 -3.07
C THR A 83 28.02 -11.25 -4.28
N SER A 84 28.02 -12.19 -5.23
CA SER A 84 27.18 -12.11 -6.42
C SER A 84 26.09 -13.17 -6.34
N HIS A 85 24.95 -12.78 -5.76
CA HIS A 85 23.75 -13.59 -5.82
C HIS A 85 22.78 -12.98 -6.84
N THR A 86 22.19 -13.81 -7.70
CA THR A 86 21.16 -13.35 -8.64
C THR A 86 19.78 -13.59 -8.04
N LEU A 87 19.10 -12.51 -7.64
CA LEU A 87 17.70 -12.55 -7.21
C LEU A 87 16.76 -12.20 -8.38
N SER A 88 16.53 -13.17 -9.27
CA SER A 88 15.43 -13.09 -10.25
C SER A 88 14.12 -13.62 -9.64
N PHE A 89 13.04 -12.86 -9.80
CA PHE A 89 11.68 -13.28 -9.49
C PHE A 89 10.76 -12.72 -10.56
N ASP A 90 10.21 -13.59 -11.40
CA ASP A 90 9.21 -13.22 -12.38
C ASP A 90 7.91 -12.94 -11.62
N ARG A 91 7.51 -11.67 -11.64
CA ARG A 91 6.27 -11.24 -10.99
C ARG A 91 5.10 -11.76 -11.82
N PRO A 92 4.09 -12.40 -11.20
CA PRO A 92 2.90 -12.79 -11.94
C PRO A 92 2.21 -11.55 -12.50
N HIS A 93 1.75 -11.64 -13.74
CA HIS A 93 0.92 -10.60 -14.34
C HIS A 93 -0.36 -10.46 -13.50
N TYR A 94 -0.67 -9.24 -13.08
CA TYR A 94 -1.87 -8.95 -12.30
C TYR A 94 -2.99 -8.56 -13.25
N GLU A 95 -3.98 -9.44 -13.39
CA GLU A 95 -5.17 -9.15 -14.20
C GLU A 95 -6.09 -8.17 -13.47
N ILE A 96 -6.31 -7.00 -14.07
CA ILE A 96 -7.21 -5.98 -13.53
C ILE A 96 -8.63 -6.36 -13.85
N LYS A 97 -9.47 -6.41 -12.82
CA LYS A 97 -10.90 -6.69 -12.94
C LYS A 97 -11.68 -5.39 -13.02
N GLU A 98 -12.82 -5.41 -13.67
CA GLU A 98 -13.80 -4.32 -13.56
C GLU A 98 -14.38 -4.27 -12.15
N PHE A 99 -14.47 -3.06 -11.59
CA PHE A 99 -15.11 -2.84 -10.31
C PHE A 99 -16.62 -3.05 -10.45
N GLN A 100 -17.20 -3.73 -9.47
CA GLN A 100 -18.65 -3.91 -9.37
C GLN A 100 -19.07 -3.49 -7.95
N PRO A 101 -19.90 -2.45 -7.79
CA PRO A 101 -20.34 -2.02 -6.47
C PRO A 101 -21.18 -3.11 -5.79
N GLY A 102 -21.13 -3.16 -4.46
CA GLY A 102 -21.98 -4.05 -3.68
C GLY A 102 -23.44 -3.63 -3.81
N GLY A 103 -24.36 -4.59 -4.00
CA GLY A 103 -25.75 -4.28 -4.38
C GLY A 103 -26.50 -3.30 -3.48
N ASP A 104 -26.18 -3.23 -2.19
CA ASP A 104 -26.78 -2.29 -1.24
C ASP A 104 -25.88 -1.14 -0.79
N SER A 105 -24.63 -1.13 -1.25
CA SER A 105 -23.63 -0.15 -0.82
C SER A 105 -23.73 1.15 -1.62
N ILE A 106 -23.16 2.21 -1.04
CA ILE A 106 -23.19 3.57 -1.59
C ILE A 106 -21.75 4.05 -1.73
N GLU A 107 -21.44 4.60 -2.90
CA GLU A 107 -20.12 5.12 -3.19
C GLU A 107 -20.03 6.62 -2.91
N TRP A 108 -19.04 7.01 -2.11
CA TRP A 108 -18.59 8.40 -1.99
C TRP A 108 -17.19 8.53 -2.58
N ILE A 109 -17.06 9.41 -3.56
CA ILE A 109 -15.76 9.81 -4.12
C ILE A 109 -15.43 11.17 -3.53
N ILE A 110 -14.24 11.29 -2.97
CA ILE A 110 -13.78 12.48 -2.25
C ILE A 110 -12.58 13.05 -2.99
N ASP A 111 -12.70 14.31 -3.39
CA ASP A 111 -11.61 15.11 -3.96
C ASP A 111 -10.99 16.03 -2.91
N MET A 112 -9.72 16.38 -3.11
CA MET A 112 -9.03 17.39 -2.33
C MET A 112 -9.21 18.78 -2.96
N ILE A 113 -9.51 19.79 -2.14
CA ILE A 113 -9.49 21.21 -2.51
C ILE A 113 -8.04 21.70 -2.64
N ILE A 114 -7.16 21.16 -1.81
CA ILE A 114 -5.74 21.52 -1.75
C ILE A 114 -4.88 20.61 -2.65
N THR A 115 -3.63 20.98 -2.83
CA THR A 115 -2.66 20.19 -3.60
C THR A 115 -2.45 18.80 -2.99
N ASP A 116 -2.51 17.78 -3.84
CA ASP A 116 -2.21 16.39 -3.48
C ASP A 116 -0.74 16.06 -3.77
N ASN A 117 0.08 16.05 -2.73
CA ASN A 117 1.51 15.77 -2.86
C ASN A 117 1.79 14.31 -3.26
N GLU A 118 0.96 13.35 -2.88
CA GLU A 118 1.15 11.95 -3.25
C GLU A 118 0.90 11.75 -4.75
N ALA A 119 -0.16 12.38 -5.28
CA ALA A 119 -0.40 12.39 -6.72
C ALA A 119 0.74 13.07 -7.48
N ALA A 120 1.27 14.18 -6.97
CA ALA A 120 2.43 14.85 -7.55
C ALA A 120 3.70 13.96 -7.55
N THR A 121 3.96 13.22 -6.46
CA THR A 121 5.09 12.29 -6.39
C THR A 121 4.95 11.14 -7.39
N VAL A 122 3.76 10.53 -7.49
CA VAL A 122 3.48 9.46 -8.46
C VAL A 122 3.62 9.98 -9.90
N HIS A 123 3.06 11.15 -10.20
CA HIS A 123 3.22 11.80 -11.49
C HIS A 123 4.69 11.98 -11.85
N ASN A 124 5.49 12.56 -10.94
CA ASN A 124 6.91 12.78 -11.17
C ASN A 124 7.68 11.47 -11.38
N ALA A 125 7.36 10.42 -10.63
CA ALA A 125 7.99 9.11 -10.80
C ALA A 125 7.72 8.53 -12.20
N LEU A 126 6.47 8.62 -12.68
CA LEU A 126 6.10 8.15 -14.02
C LEU A 126 6.75 8.97 -15.13
N ILE A 127 6.86 10.30 -14.97
CA ILE A 127 7.56 11.17 -15.91
C ILE A 127 9.05 10.81 -15.99
N HIS A 128 9.71 10.49 -14.88
CA HIS A 128 11.11 10.05 -14.87
C HIS A 128 11.32 8.71 -15.58
N LEU A 129 10.28 7.85 -15.62
CA LEU A 129 10.28 6.61 -16.42
C LEU A 129 9.94 6.85 -17.90
N GLY A 130 9.70 8.10 -18.31
CA GLY A 130 9.41 8.47 -19.70
C GLY A 130 7.93 8.47 -20.07
N PHE A 131 7.02 8.26 -19.11
CA PHE A 131 5.58 8.32 -19.37
C PHE A 131 5.07 9.75 -19.41
N HIS A 132 4.41 10.14 -20.50
CA HIS A 132 3.75 11.45 -20.63
C HIS A 132 2.29 11.34 -20.20
N VAL A 133 2.04 11.45 -18.89
CA VAL A 133 0.70 11.31 -18.30
C VAL A 133 0.42 12.41 -17.28
N GLU A 134 -0.85 12.72 -17.06
CA GLU A 134 -1.32 13.45 -15.87
C GLU A 134 -1.93 12.47 -14.88
N ILE A 135 -1.66 12.68 -13.59
CA ILE A 135 -2.17 11.84 -12.50
C ILE A 135 -2.99 12.72 -11.56
N SER A 136 -4.19 12.26 -11.23
CA SER A 136 -4.93 12.78 -10.09
C SER A 136 -5.41 11.64 -9.20
N ARG A 137 -5.69 11.96 -7.94
CA ARG A 137 -6.04 10.99 -6.91
C ARG A 137 -7.32 11.42 -6.22
N GLN A 138 -8.19 10.45 -5.92
CA GLN A 138 -9.40 10.63 -5.12
C GLN A 138 -9.44 9.57 -4.02
N THR A 139 -10.11 9.86 -2.91
CA THR A 139 -10.46 8.83 -1.92
C THR A 139 -11.81 8.23 -2.29
N HIS A 140 -11.91 6.91 -2.24
CA HIS A 140 -13.15 6.17 -2.44
C HIS A 140 -13.63 5.60 -1.10
N TRP A 141 -14.91 5.78 -0.81
CA TRP A 141 -15.61 5.11 0.27
C TRP A 141 -16.77 4.32 -0.31
N ASP A 142 -16.90 3.09 0.16
CA ASP A 142 -17.98 2.17 -0.18
C ASP A 142 -18.66 1.78 1.12
N ILE A 143 -19.88 2.31 1.27
CA ILE A 143 -20.59 2.38 2.54
C ILE A 143 -21.80 1.45 2.44
N GLY A 144 -21.71 0.29 3.08
CA GLY A 144 -22.83 -0.62 3.26
C GLY A 144 -23.78 -0.08 4.32
N VAL A 145 -25.04 0.11 3.94
CA VAL A 145 -26.07 0.64 4.84
C VAL A 145 -27.32 -0.23 4.84
N SER A 146 -27.90 -0.41 6.02
CA SER A 146 -29.15 -1.11 6.27
C SER A 146 -30.17 -0.15 6.88
N GLY A 147 -31.37 -0.07 6.30
CA GLY A 147 -32.43 0.84 6.74
C GLY A 147 -32.47 2.16 5.96
N ASN A 148 -32.73 3.28 6.65
CA ASN A 148 -32.93 4.58 5.99
C ASN A 148 -31.60 5.21 5.54
N LYS A 149 -31.23 4.95 4.28
CA LYS A 149 -29.97 5.40 3.66
C LYS A 149 -29.73 6.90 3.83
N ASN A 150 -30.75 7.74 3.60
CA ASN A 150 -30.58 9.21 3.62
C ASN A 150 -30.25 9.75 5.02
N ASP A 151 -30.91 9.23 6.07
CA ASP A 151 -30.64 9.65 7.44
C ASP A 151 -29.22 9.25 7.90
N ILE A 152 -28.84 8.01 7.59
CA ILE A 152 -27.51 7.47 7.92
C ILE A 152 -26.41 8.28 7.23
N LEU A 153 -26.52 8.50 5.91
CA LEU A 153 -25.53 9.26 5.16
C LEU A 153 -25.41 10.71 5.66
N LYS A 154 -26.52 11.35 6.05
CA LYS A 154 -26.49 12.70 6.62
C LYS A 154 -25.76 12.74 7.97
N LYS A 155 -25.93 11.72 8.80
CA LYS A 155 -25.20 11.59 10.07
C LYS A 155 -23.71 11.36 9.83
N ILE A 156 -23.36 10.50 8.87
CA ILE A 156 -21.96 10.26 8.47
C ILE A 156 -21.33 11.56 7.97
N ASP A 157 -22.00 12.30 7.10
CA ASP A 157 -21.52 13.59 6.58
C ASP A 157 -21.30 14.61 7.70
N THR A 158 -22.27 14.72 8.61
CA THR A 158 -22.19 15.63 9.78
C THR A 158 -21.07 15.24 10.75
N SER A 159 -20.71 13.96 10.85
CA SER A 159 -19.62 13.49 11.73
C SER A 159 -18.24 13.99 11.30
N GLY A 160 -18.03 14.23 9.99
CA GLY A 160 -16.72 14.56 9.43
C GLY A 160 -15.68 13.42 9.54
N GLU A 161 -16.10 12.18 9.85
CA GLU A 161 -15.15 11.08 10.06
C GLU A 161 -14.54 10.54 8.75
N LEU A 162 -15.28 10.60 7.64
CA LEU A 162 -14.84 10.04 6.36
C LEU A 162 -14.06 11.03 5.49
N TYR A 163 -14.28 12.34 5.67
CA TYR A 163 -13.55 13.40 4.99
C TYR A 163 -13.63 14.72 5.77
N ASN A 164 -12.68 15.62 5.54
CA ASN A 164 -12.66 16.95 6.15
C ASN A 164 -13.16 18.01 5.15
N SER A 165 -14.37 18.51 5.36
CA SER A 165 -15.02 19.49 4.48
C SER A 165 -14.26 20.82 4.28
N ASN A 166 -13.29 21.16 5.14
CA ASN A 166 -12.44 22.34 4.94
C ASN A 166 -11.32 22.12 3.90
N LYS A 167 -11.02 20.86 3.57
CA LYS A 167 -9.91 20.48 2.69
C LYS A 167 -10.33 19.56 1.56
N GLU A 168 -11.52 18.98 1.65
CA GLU A 168 -12.02 17.90 0.81
C GLU A 168 -13.51 18.09 0.54
N PHE A 169 -14.02 17.51 -0.55
CA PHE A 169 -15.43 17.58 -0.90
C PHE A 169 -15.88 16.30 -1.61
N ILE A 170 -17.17 15.97 -1.47
CA ILE A 170 -17.78 14.85 -2.20
C ILE A 170 -17.92 15.23 -3.68
N SER A 171 -17.37 14.40 -4.54
CA SER A 171 -17.33 14.58 -5.99
C SER A 171 -17.78 13.30 -6.72
N LYS A 172 -17.42 13.19 -8.00
CA LYS A 172 -17.65 12.02 -8.84
C LYS A 172 -16.40 11.78 -9.68
N ILE A 173 -16.23 10.54 -10.15
CA ILE A 173 -15.19 10.28 -11.13
C ILE A 173 -15.61 10.95 -12.44
N THR A 174 -14.72 11.76 -13.00
CA THR A 174 -15.01 12.52 -14.21
C THR A 174 -14.47 11.78 -15.42
N GLU A 175 -15.37 11.35 -16.30
CA GLU A 175 -14.98 10.80 -17.60
C GLU A 175 -14.29 11.90 -18.43
N LYS A 176 -13.04 11.64 -18.79
CA LYS A 176 -12.23 12.52 -19.63
C LYS A 176 -11.65 11.69 -20.76
N GLU A 177 -11.46 12.33 -21.92
CA GLU A 177 -10.81 11.70 -23.05
C GLU A 177 -9.41 11.21 -22.65
N ASN A 178 -9.02 10.02 -23.13
CA ASN A 178 -7.74 9.38 -22.83
C ASN A 178 -7.45 9.27 -21.32
N THR A 179 -8.47 9.03 -20.51
CA THR A 179 -8.32 8.82 -19.06
C THR A 179 -8.88 7.47 -18.64
N ALA A 180 -8.13 6.74 -17.82
CA ALA A 180 -8.62 5.54 -17.13
C ALA A 180 -8.50 5.75 -15.62
N SER A 181 -9.43 5.17 -14.87
CA SER A 181 -9.42 5.25 -13.41
C SER A 181 -9.25 3.87 -12.79
N PHE A 182 -8.40 3.78 -11.78
CA PHE A 182 -8.07 2.54 -11.10
C PHE A 182 -8.35 2.67 -9.61
N LEU A 183 -9.31 1.90 -9.10
CA LEU A 183 -9.61 1.78 -7.68
C LEU A 183 -8.65 0.78 -7.03
N VAL A 184 -7.85 1.27 -6.09
CA VAL A 184 -6.89 0.50 -5.31
C VAL A 184 -7.39 0.38 -3.87
N ARG A 185 -7.57 -0.84 -3.38
CA ARG A 185 -7.97 -1.14 -1.99
C ARG A 185 -6.91 -1.94 -1.27
N GLN A 186 -6.73 -1.69 0.02
CA GLN A 186 -5.89 -2.55 0.85
C GLN A 186 -6.62 -3.86 1.13
N LYS A 187 -5.92 -4.99 1.03
CA LYS A 187 -6.48 -6.30 1.43
C LYS A 187 -6.80 -6.34 2.93
N GLU A 188 -6.04 -5.60 3.72
CA GLU A 188 -6.24 -5.41 5.17
C GLU A 188 -6.58 -3.94 5.44
N ASP A 189 -7.87 -3.60 5.36
CA ASP A 189 -8.33 -2.22 5.50
C ASP A 189 -8.54 -1.80 6.97
N MET A 190 -7.43 -1.50 7.63
CA MET A 190 -7.41 -1.08 9.02
C MET A 190 -8.04 0.32 9.22
N ILE A 191 -7.99 1.17 8.20
CA ILE A 191 -8.55 2.52 8.24
C ILE A 191 -10.07 2.42 8.28
N SER A 192 -10.68 1.63 7.39
CA SER A 192 -12.12 1.44 7.41
C SER A 192 -12.60 0.81 8.70
N ARG A 193 -11.86 -0.13 9.27
CA ARG A 193 -12.21 -0.71 10.57
C ARG A 193 -12.24 0.35 11.68
N ALA A 194 -11.19 1.15 11.79
CA ALA A 194 -11.12 2.22 12.79
C ALA A 194 -12.20 3.30 12.57
N LYS A 195 -12.51 3.62 11.31
CA LYS A 195 -13.55 4.60 10.97
C LYS A 195 -14.95 4.08 11.20
N LEU A 196 -15.20 2.80 10.93
CA LEU A 196 -16.46 2.14 11.26
C LEU A 196 -16.68 2.17 12.77
N GLU A 197 -15.68 1.78 13.57
CA GLU A 197 -15.74 1.84 15.03
C GLU A 197 -16.00 3.26 15.56
N SER A 198 -15.32 4.27 15.00
CA SER A 198 -15.60 5.68 15.34
C SER A 198 -17.06 6.04 15.03
N LEU A 199 -17.55 5.74 13.83
CA LEU A 199 -18.92 6.07 13.41
C LEU A 199 -19.98 5.35 14.27
N THR A 200 -19.75 4.09 14.63
CA THR A 200 -20.73 3.29 15.39
C THR A 200 -20.66 3.54 16.89
N GLU A 201 -19.47 3.55 17.48
CA GLU A 201 -19.30 3.63 18.95
C GLU A 201 -19.28 5.08 19.45
N ARG A 202 -18.63 5.99 18.73
CA ARG A 202 -18.48 7.39 19.18
C ARG A 202 -19.62 8.29 18.70
N PHE A 203 -20.07 8.10 17.46
CA PHE A 203 -21.16 8.90 16.88
C PHE A 203 -22.51 8.20 16.92
N GLU A 204 -22.57 6.96 17.44
CA GLU A 204 -23.80 6.19 17.67
C GLU A 204 -24.64 6.04 16.38
N ILE A 205 -23.97 5.97 15.21
CA ILE A 205 -24.64 5.84 13.91
C ILE A 205 -24.93 4.36 13.65
N VAL A 206 -26.17 3.97 13.94
CA VAL A 206 -26.67 2.62 13.67
C VAL A 206 -26.99 2.42 12.18
N GLY A 207 -26.78 1.21 11.69
CA GLY A 207 -27.20 0.79 10.35
C GLY A 207 -26.07 0.76 9.31
N ILE A 208 -24.83 1.05 9.69
CA ILE A 208 -23.65 0.86 8.83
C ILE A 208 -23.23 -0.62 8.93
N SER A 209 -23.37 -1.37 7.83
CA SER A 209 -23.09 -2.80 7.80
C SER A 209 -21.66 -3.12 7.39
N GLU A 210 -21.08 -2.29 6.51
CA GLU A 210 -19.72 -2.44 6.03
C GLU A 210 -19.16 -1.07 5.64
N LEU A 211 -17.86 -0.89 5.79
CA LEU A 211 -17.15 0.27 5.28
C LEU A 211 -15.88 -0.23 4.59
N LYS A 212 -15.66 0.21 3.35
CA LYS A 212 -14.42 -0.04 2.62
C LYS A 212 -13.86 1.26 2.09
N ARG A 213 -12.53 1.39 2.13
CA ARG A 213 -11.80 2.55 1.65
C ARG A 213 -10.91 2.13 0.50
N GLY A 214 -10.82 3.01 -0.50
CA GLY A 214 -9.85 2.89 -1.57
C GLY A 214 -9.25 4.23 -1.97
N VAL A 215 -8.28 4.13 -2.86
CA VAL A 215 -7.69 5.26 -3.58
C VAL A 215 -8.01 5.07 -5.05
N ILE A 216 -8.56 6.09 -5.70
CA ILE A 216 -8.75 6.09 -7.14
C ILE A 216 -7.61 6.87 -7.76
N TRP A 217 -6.85 6.21 -8.64
CA TRP A 217 -5.86 6.84 -9.50
C TRP A 217 -6.49 7.11 -10.86
N ASN A 218 -6.61 8.39 -11.21
CA ASN A 218 -7.02 8.81 -12.54
C ASN A 218 -5.76 9.07 -13.36
N VAL A 219 -5.60 8.34 -14.47
CA VAL A 219 -4.42 8.40 -15.34
C VAL A 219 -4.85 8.92 -16.70
N THR A 220 -4.46 10.15 -17.04
CA THR A 220 -4.72 10.76 -18.34
C THR A 220 -3.48 10.67 -19.22
N VAL A 221 -3.56 9.93 -20.32
CA VAL A 221 -2.45 9.78 -21.27
C VAL A 221 -2.37 10.99 -22.20
N LYS A 222 -1.22 11.67 -22.23
CA LYS A 222 -0.99 12.85 -23.08
C LYS A 222 -0.28 12.52 -24.38
N ARG A 223 0.49 11.44 -24.40
CA ARG A 223 1.23 10.99 -25.60
C ARG A 223 1.44 9.48 -25.56
N GLY A 224 1.33 8.85 -26.74
CA GLY A 224 1.49 7.40 -26.91
C GLY A 224 0.16 6.71 -27.16
N ASN A 225 0.21 5.39 -27.37
CA ASN A 225 -0.99 4.58 -27.47
C ASN A 225 -1.59 4.39 -26.07
N PHE A 226 -2.87 4.74 -25.90
CA PHE A 226 -3.55 4.74 -24.59
C PHE A 226 -3.42 3.40 -23.85
N GLU A 227 -3.84 2.30 -24.46
CA GLU A 227 -3.83 0.97 -23.82
C GLU A 227 -2.41 0.45 -23.55
N THR A 228 -1.46 0.71 -24.46
CA THR A 228 -0.06 0.32 -24.25
C THR A 228 0.55 1.07 -23.07
N VAL A 229 0.37 2.40 -23.02
CA VAL A 229 0.89 3.24 -21.94
C VAL A 229 0.28 2.84 -20.60
N LEU A 230 -1.03 2.59 -20.54
CA LEU A 230 -1.68 2.15 -19.32
C LEU A 230 -1.12 0.80 -18.83
N LYS A 231 -0.98 -0.18 -19.73
CA LYS A 231 -0.39 -1.47 -19.38
C LYS A 231 1.01 -1.32 -18.81
N ASP A 232 1.87 -0.55 -19.48
CA ASP A 232 3.24 -0.33 -19.05
C ASP A 232 3.30 0.36 -17.67
N ILE A 233 2.41 1.32 -17.40
CA ILE A 233 2.28 1.97 -16.09
C ILE A 233 1.87 0.97 -15.01
N LEU A 234 0.91 0.09 -15.29
CA LEU A 234 0.44 -0.90 -14.32
C LEU A 234 1.52 -1.93 -13.99
N ASP A 235 2.34 -2.31 -14.99
CA ASP A 235 3.49 -3.20 -14.81
C ASP A 235 4.61 -2.57 -13.95
N THR A 236 4.64 -1.24 -13.79
CA THR A 236 5.56 -0.58 -12.84
C THR A 236 5.20 -0.83 -11.37
N HIS A 237 3.93 -1.12 -11.08
CA HIS A 237 3.37 -1.20 -9.72
C HIS A 237 3.54 0.07 -8.87
N ILE A 238 3.75 1.24 -9.50
CA ILE A 238 3.81 2.53 -8.77
C ILE A 238 2.44 2.89 -8.20
N LEU A 239 1.35 2.60 -8.94
CA LEU A 239 -0.01 2.90 -8.48
C LEU A 239 -0.49 1.99 -7.34
N PHE A 240 -0.02 0.74 -7.31
CA PHE A 240 -0.38 -0.23 -6.28
C PHE A 240 0.61 -1.39 -6.20
N ASN A 241 0.75 -1.93 -4.98
CA ASN A 241 1.45 -3.19 -4.74
C ASN A 241 0.46 -4.38 -4.79
N PRO A 242 0.56 -5.32 -5.77
CA PRO A 242 -0.38 -6.44 -5.92
C PRO A 242 -0.36 -7.44 -4.76
N LEU A 243 0.69 -7.43 -3.92
CA LEU A 243 0.77 -8.31 -2.76
C LEU A 243 -0.13 -7.83 -1.63
N SER A 244 -0.27 -6.51 -1.42
CA SER A 244 -1.02 -5.91 -0.32
C SER A 244 -2.32 -5.23 -0.76
N HIS A 245 -2.50 -5.02 -2.06
CA HIS A 245 -3.66 -4.32 -2.61
C HIS A 245 -4.43 -5.18 -3.61
N GLU A 246 -5.71 -4.87 -3.73
CA GLU A 246 -6.55 -5.21 -4.86
C GLU A 246 -6.67 -3.97 -5.74
N CYS A 247 -6.63 -4.16 -7.06
CA CYS A 247 -6.79 -3.11 -8.04
C CYS A 247 -7.91 -3.47 -9.02
N TYR A 248 -8.80 -2.51 -9.26
CA TYR A 248 -9.93 -2.61 -10.17
C TYR A 248 -9.92 -1.45 -11.14
N ARG A 249 -10.34 -1.68 -12.39
CA ARG A 249 -10.73 -0.59 -13.28
C ARG A 249 -12.10 -0.08 -12.82
N ILE A 250 -12.26 1.23 -12.72
CA ILE A 250 -13.50 1.85 -12.29
C ILE A 250 -13.86 2.94 -13.31
N ASN A 251 -15.10 2.88 -13.80
CA ASN A 251 -15.64 3.58 -14.97
C ASN A 251 -15.16 3.05 -16.32
#